data_AF-A0A0A9W5P9-F1
#
_entry.id   AF-A0A0A9W5P9-F1
#
_cell.length_a   1.000
_cell.length_b   1.000
_cell.length_c   1.000
_cell.angle_alpha   90.00
_cell.angle_beta   90.00
_cell.angle_gamma   90.00
#
_symmetry.space_group_name_H-M   'P 1'
#
loop_
_entity.id
_entity.type
_entity.pdbx_description
1 polymer ?
#
loop_
_entity_poly.entity_id
_entity_poly.type
_entity_poly.pdbx_seq_one_letter_code
_entity_poly.pdbx_strand_id
1 'polypeptide(L)'
;SHRNDIEDWDELVFRLKQTFLDPDYNECLMDEIRHRTQGADEKPSIFIANMKSLFDRLPEPVPERQKVRLIQRNLRKEYLILLPLTQYRTVNELERTVNQLHVGRIW
;
A
#
# COMPACT_ATOMS: atom_id res chain seq x y z
N SER A 1 -19.48 -17.80 -33.67
CA SER A 1 -18.59 -18.80 -33.07
C SER A 1 -17.48 -18.04 -32.36
N HIS A 2 -17.57 -17.87 -31.04
CA HIS A 2 -16.61 -17.06 -30.24
C HIS A 2 -15.93 -17.93 -29.19
N ARG A 3 -15.45 -19.11 -29.58
CA ARG A 3 -14.97 -20.13 -28.63
C ARG A 3 -13.45 -20.22 -28.50
N ASN A 4 -12.68 -19.35 -29.17
CA ASN A 4 -11.23 -19.52 -29.31
C ASN A 4 -10.35 -18.28 -29.05
N ASP A 5 -10.86 -17.17 -28.53
CA ASP A 5 -10.09 -15.90 -28.56
C ASP A 5 -9.35 -15.54 -27.26
N ILE A 6 -9.15 -16.48 -26.32
CA ILE A 6 -8.41 -16.18 -25.09
C ILE A 6 -7.53 -17.38 -24.72
N GLU A 7 -6.35 -17.45 -25.33
CA GLU A 7 -5.29 -18.41 -24.96
C GLU A 7 -4.39 -17.88 -23.82
N ASP A 8 -4.56 -16.61 -23.43
CA ASP A 8 -3.75 -15.94 -22.43
C ASP A 8 -4.60 -15.48 -21.24
N TRP A 9 -4.25 -15.96 -20.05
CA TRP A 9 -4.91 -15.62 -18.81
C TRP A 9 -4.76 -14.13 -18.47
N ASP A 10 -3.62 -13.53 -18.80
CA ASP A 10 -3.39 -12.11 -18.56
C ASP A 10 -4.30 -11.24 -19.43
N GLU A 11 -4.51 -11.63 -20.69
CA GLU A 11 -5.47 -11.01 -21.60
C GLU A 11 -6.92 -11.18 -21.11
N LEU A 12 -7.30 -12.35 -20.56
CA LEU A 12 -8.62 -12.54 -19.95
C LEU A 12 -8.85 -11.56 -18.80
N VAL A 13 -7.90 -11.51 -17.87
CA VAL A 13 -7.97 -10.65 -16.69
C VAL A 13 -7.98 -9.18 -17.09
N PHE A 14 -7.19 -8.81 -18.10
CA PHE A 14 -7.17 -7.46 -18.66
C PHE A 14 -8.54 -7.06 -19.22
N ARG A 15 -9.16 -7.91 -20.06
CA ARG A 15 -10.50 -7.64 -20.62
C ARG A 15 -11.60 -7.59 -19.57
N LEU A 16 -11.55 -8.46 -18.56
CA LEU A 16 -12.49 -8.41 -17.44
C LEU A 16 -12.33 -7.10 -16.66
N LYS A 17 -11.10 -6.68 -16.38
CA LYS A 17 -10.82 -5.39 -15.73
C LYS A 17 -11.35 -4.22 -16.57
N GLN A 18 -11.12 -4.19 -17.88
CA GLN A 18 -11.66 -3.14 -18.76
C GLN A 18 -13.20 -3.12 -18.82
N THR A 19 -13.85 -4.27 -18.69
CA THR A 19 -15.31 -4.37 -18.79
C THR A 19 -16.01 -3.98 -17.49
N PHE A 20 -15.41 -4.28 -16.35
CA PHE A 20 -16.06 -4.19 -15.04
C PHE A 20 -15.47 -3.16 -14.08
N LEU A 21 -14.27 -2.62 -14.36
CA LEU A 21 -13.71 -1.52 -13.59
C LEU A 21 -14.02 -0.18 -14.24
N ASP A 22 -14.12 0.85 -13.41
CA ASP A 22 -14.16 2.23 -13.85
C ASP A 22 -12.88 2.56 -14.66
N PRO A 23 -12.97 3.25 -15.82
CA PRO A 23 -11.79 3.73 -16.54
C PRO A 23 -10.74 4.41 -15.65
N ASP A 24 -11.20 5.10 -14.59
CA ASP A 24 -10.33 5.87 -13.68
C ASP A 24 -9.95 5.07 -12.42
N TYR A 25 -10.28 3.77 -12.34
CA TYR A 25 -10.07 2.95 -11.13
C TYR A 25 -8.64 3.01 -10.59
N ASN A 26 -7.63 2.96 -11.47
CA ASN A 26 -6.24 3.02 -11.06
C ASN A 26 -5.86 4.39 -10.47
N GLU A 27 -6.41 5.47 -11.03
CA GLU A 27 -6.21 6.82 -10.52
C GLU A 27 -6.88 6.99 -9.16
N CYS A 28 -8.12 6.53 -9.02
CA CYS A 28 -8.84 6.50 -7.75
C CYS A 28 -8.10 5.69 -6.67
N LEU A 29 -7.56 4.52 -7.04
CA LEU A 29 -6.78 3.68 -6.12
C LEU A 29 -5.48 4.37 -5.69
N MET A 30 -4.78 5.03 -6.61
CA MET A 30 -3.60 5.83 -6.27
C MET A 30 -3.92 7.01 -5.36
N ASP A 31 -5.08 7.64 -5.54
CA ASP A 31 -5.55 8.70 -4.66
C ASP A 31 -5.94 8.15 -3.29
N GLU A 32 -6.59 6.98 -3.22
CA GLU A 32 -6.84 6.29 -1.95
C GLU A 32 -5.52 6.05 -1.20
N ILE A 33 -4.51 5.50 -1.87
CA ILE A 33 -3.16 5.28 -1.30
C ILE A 33 -2.56 6.60 -0.77
N ARG A 34 -2.68 7.69 -1.53
CA ARG A 34 -2.09 8.99 -1.15
C ARG A 34 -2.76 9.58 0.08
N HIS A 35 -4.07 9.41 0.23
CA HIS A 35 -4.90 10.01 1.28
C HIS A 35 -5.13 9.09 2.49
N ARG A 36 -4.81 7.80 2.39
CA ARG A 36 -4.96 6.84 3.49
C ARG A 36 -4.00 7.15 4.64
N THR A 37 -4.51 7.70 5.74
CA THR A 37 -3.77 7.97 6.99
C THR A 37 -4.03 6.92 8.06
N GLN A 38 -3.03 6.60 8.89
CA GLN A 38 -3.20 5.70 10.04
C GLN A 38 -4.25 6.25 11.02
N GLY A 39 -5.24 5.42 11.37
CA GLY A 39 -6.27 5.78 12.35
C GLY A 39 -5.72 5.96 13.77
N ALA A 40 -6.46 6.67 14.63
CA ALA A 40 -6.04 6.92 16.01
C ALA A 40 -5.80 5.62 16.79
N ASP A 41 -6.73 4.66 16.70
CA ASP A 41 -6.64 3.36 17.39
C ASP A 41 -6.08 2.24 16.49
N GLU A 42 -5.64 2.59 15.28
CA GLU A 42 -5.14 1.62 14.33
C GLU A 42 -3.70 1.24 14.66
N LYS A 43 -3.47 -0.04 14.93
CA LYS A 43 -2.12 -0.59 15.13
C LYS A 43 -1.28 -0.39 13.86
N PRO A 44 0.02 -0.03 13.97
CA PRO A 44 0.87 0.17 12.80
C PRO A 44 0.92 -1.02 11.84
N SER A 45 0.96 -2.25 12.36
CA SER A 45 0.93 -3.47 11.54
C SER A 45 -0.34 -3.58 10.69
N ILE A 46 -1.50 -3.18 11.23
CA ILE A 46 -2.78 -3.20 10.49
C ILE A 46 -2.77 -2.13 9.41
N PHE A 47 -2.33 -0.91 9.75
CA PHE A 47 -2.19 0.17 8.77
C PHE A 47 -1.27 -0.22 7.61
N ILE A 48 -0.10 -0.77 7.90
CA ILE A 48 0.88 -1.15 6.88
C ILE A 48 0.38 -2.34 6.05
N ALA A 49 -0.30 -3.32 6.65
CA ALA A 49 -0.93 -4.42 5.92
C ALA A 49 -1.98 -3.91 4.93
N ASN A 50 -2.81 -2.95 5.34
CA ASN A 50 -3.78 -2.30 4.46
C ASN A 50 -3.08 -1.57 3.30
N MET A 51 -2.04 -0.79 3.59
CA MET A 51 -1.26 -0.11 2.55
C MET A 51 -0.62 -1.10 1.56
N LYS A 52 -0.06 -2.23 2.04
CA LYS A 52 0.48 -3.30 1.19
C LYS A 52 -0.60 -3.85 0.24
N SER A 53 -1.78 -4.17 0.78
CA SER A 53 -2.91 -4.64 -0.01
C SER A 53 -3.34 -3.64 -1.09
N LEU A 54 -3.33 -2.33 -0.79
CA LEU A 54 -3.62 -1.30 -1.80
C LEU A 54 -2.56 -1.26 -2.91
N PHE A 55 -1.28 -1.38 -2.56
CA PHE A 55 -0.21 -1.42 -3.55
C PHE A 55 -0.30 -2.65 -4.46
N ASP A 56 -0.67 -3.81 -3.90
CA ASP A 56 -0.78 -5.07 -4.66
C ASP A 56 -1.95 -5.08 -5.66
N ARG A 57 -2.90 -4.14 -5.51
CA ARG A 57 -4.04 -3.96 -6.43
C ARG A 57 -3.69 -3.12 -7.66
N LEU A 58 -2.55 -2.40 -7.64
CA LEU A 58 -2.12 -1.60 -8.79
C LEU A 58 -1.60 -2.51 -9.90
N PRO A 59 -1.85 -2.18 -11.18
CA PRO A 59 -1.32 -2.94 -12.30
C PRO A 59 0.20 -2.87 -12.39
N GLU A 60 0.78 -1.70 -12.05
CA GLU A 60 2.21 -1.47 -12.06
C GLU A 60 2.79 -1.45 -10.64
N PRO A 61 3.88 -2.17 -10.37
CA PRO A 61 4.47 -2.22 -9.05
C PRO A 61 5.07 -0.86 -8.66
N VAL A 62 4.64 -0.34 -7.53
CA VAL A 62 5.21 0.90 -6.97
C VAL A 62 6.65 0.63 -6.49
N PRO A 63 7.64 1.46 -6.85
CA PRO A 63 9.00 1.31 -6.35
C PRO A 63 9.07 1.29 -4.82
N GLU A 64 9.91 0.42 -4.26
CA GLU A 64 9.99 0.19 -2.81
C GLU A 64 10.22 1.50 -2.01
N ARG A 65 11.14 2.35 -2.49
CA ARG A 65 11.42 3.67 -1.89
C ARG A 65 10.21 4.60 -1.92
N GLN A 66 9.33 4.47 -2.91
CA GLN A 66 8.10 5.26 -2.98
C GLN A 66 7.04 4.71 -2.03
N LYS A 67 6.89 3.38 -1.91
CA LYS A 67 6.02 2.75 -0.91
C LYS A 67 6.38 3.21 0.50
N VAL A 68 7.67 3.16 0.87
CA VAL A 68 8.18 3.63 2.16
C VAL A 68 7.82 5.10 2.40
N ARG A 69 8.05 5.98 1.42
CA ARG A 69 7.73 7.42 1.54
C ARG A 69 6.23 7.67 1.74
N LEU A 70 5.37 6.97 1.00
CA LEU A 70 3.92 7.09 1.10
C LEU A 70 3.41 6.62 2.46
N ILE A 71 3.85 5.44 2.92
CA ILE A 71 3.49 4.92 4.24
C ILE A 71 3.98 5.87 5.33
N GLN A 72 5.24 6.30 5.28
CA GLN A 72 5.82 7.18 6.30
C GLN A 72 5.00 8.46 6.43
N ARG A 73 4.69 9.17 5.33
CA ARG A 73 3.93 10.42 5.36
C ARG A 73 2.57 10.28 6.05
N ASN A 74 1.99 9.09 5.98
CA ASN A 74 0.63 8.81 6.41
C ASN A 74 0.55 8.08 7.76
N LEU A 75 1.68 7.79 8.41
CA LEU A 75 1.72 7.30 9.80
C LEU A 75 1.33 8.40 10.80
N ARG A 76 0.94 7.98 12.01
CA ARG A 76 0.72 8.90 13.12
C ARG A 76 1.98 9.73 13.42
N LYS A 77 1.77 11.02 13.70
CA LYS A 77 2.84 12.00 13.96
C LYS A 77 3.80 11.59 15.06
N GLU A 78 3.33 10.85 16.06
CA GLU A 78 4.15 10.38 17.17
C GLU A 78 5.30 9.45 16.74
N TYR A 79 5.12 8.66 15.68
CA TYR A 79 6.17 7.81 15.13
C TYR A 79 7.13 8.64 14.26
N LEU A 80 6.60 9.62 13.52
CA LEU A 80 7.37 10.47 12.61
C LEU A 80 8.53 11.22 13.30
N ILE A 81 8.38 11.53 14.58
CA ILE A 81 9.42 12.20 15.37
C ILE A 81 10.63 11.28 15.61
N LEU A 82 10.40 9.97 15.70
CA LEU A 82 11.42 8.98 16.04
C LEU A 82 12.02 8.27 14.81
N LEU A 83 11.27 8.20 13.71
CA LEU A 83 11.71 7.54 12.46
C LEU A 83 13.01 8.10 11.86
N PRO A 84 13.32 9.41 11.89
CA PRO A 84 14.60 9.92 11.39
C PRO A 84 15.82 9.39 12.15
N LEU A 85 15.64 8.84 13.35
CA LEU A 85 16.71 8.27 14.18
C LEU A 85 17.00 6.80 13.83
N THR A 86 16.26 6.22 12.88
CA THR A 86 16.37 4.81 12.49
C THR A 86 16.70 4.70 11.00
N GLN A 87 17.17 3.52 10.59
CA GLN A 87 17.47 3.23 9.18
C GLN A 87 16.56 2.12 8.66
N TYR A 88 15.90 2.39 7.53
CA TYR A 88 15.07 1.45 6.81
C TYR A 88 15.04 1.82 5.32
N ARG A 89 14.98 0.81 4.46
CA ARG A 89 14.95 0.92 2.98
C ARG A 89 13.75 0.21 2.38
N THR A 90 13.14 -0.71 3.11
CA THR A 90 11.99 -1.51 2.67
C THR A 90 10.77 -1.27 3.55
N VAL A 91 9.59 -1.60 3.03
CA VAL A 91 8.34 -1.53 3.83
C VAL A 91 8.41 -2.46 5.03
N ASN A 92 9.05 -3.63 4.90
CA ASN A 92 9.20 -4.59 5.99
C ASN A 92 10.12 -4.08 7.10
N GLU A 93 11.21 -3.39 6.76
CA GLU A 93 12.07 -2.75 7.75
C GLU A 93 11.33 -1.61 8.48
N LEU A 94 10.62 -0.76 7.72
CA LEU A 94 9.77 0.29 8.30
C LEU A 94 8.73 -0.31 9.27
N GLU A 95 8.06 -1.38 8.88
CA GLU A 95 7.07 -2.06 9.72
C GLU A 95 7.68 -2.56 11.04
N ARG A 96 8.83 -3.23 10.99
CA ARG A 96 9.54 -3.68 12.19
C ARG A 96 9.89 -2.50 13.09
N THR A 97 10.44 -1.43 12.52
CA THR A 97 10.80 -0.21 13.25
C THR A 97 9.59 0.43 13.94
N VAL A 98 8.50 0.66 13.22
CA VAL A 98 7.31 1.32 13.79
C VAL A 98 6.65 0.43 14.85
N ASN A 99 6.61 -0.88 14.66
CA ASN A 99 6.10 -1.81 15.67
C ASN A 99 6.96 -1.81 16.94
N GLN A 100 8.30 -1.75 16.83
CA GLN A 100 9.18 -1.60 18.00
C GLN A 100 8.91 -0.29 18.75
N LEU A 101 8.74 0.82 18.02
CA LEU A 101 8.38 2.12 18.62
C LEU A 101 7.02 2.08 19.31
N HIS A 102 6.05 1.36 18.75
CA HIS A 102 4.73 1.19 19.32
C HIS A 102 4.76 0.37 20.61
N VAL A 103 5.48 -0.76 20.64
CA VAL A 103 5.63 -1.60 21.84
C VAL A 103 6.49 -0.90 22.91
N GLY A 104 7.53 -0.15 22.52
CA GLY A 104 8.37 0.59 23.47
C GLY A 104 7.69 1.80 24.12
N ARG A 105 6.51 2.21 23.63
CA ARG A 105 5.72 3.35 24.12
C ARG A 105 4.37 2.91 24.68
N ILE A 106 4.26 1.79 25.40
CA ILE A 106 2.99 1.41 26.03
C ILE A 106 2.45 2.60 26.86
N TRP A 107 1.39 3.22 26.37
CA TRP A 107 0.46 4.09 27.09
C TRP A 107 -0.75 3.24 27.46
#